data_AF-A0A6G9SF13-F1
#
_entry.id   AF-A0A6G9SF13-F1
#
_cell.length_a   1.000
_cell.length_b   1.000
_cell.length_c   1.000
_cell.angle_alpha   90.00
_cell.angle_beta   90.00
_cell.angle_gamma   90.00
#
_symmetry.space_group_name_H-M   'P 1'
#
loop_
_entity.id
_entity.type
_entity.pdbx_description
1 polymer ?
#
loop_
_entity_poly.entity_id
_entity_poly.type
_entity_poly.pdbx_seq_one_letter_code
_entity_poly.pdbx_strand_id
1 'polypeptide(L)'
;MSSISITTYSVHGGSFSKTTERIQAYTTFVENIHCLHQLCLSRCIVLGVETMYPTLGISATQNLLDNADEVTQFCQDAPQIKIVIDLAHLNIWHDKSSLVLNQWLGVPLERLLEIHISDNDGRQDIHSRITDDTWWLPQITQFPDEVPLVLESRLNRLPISVVQQEYERITNLILDLQADQCSDRCFAYTNTGTRL
;
A
#
# COMPACT_ATOMS: atom_id res chain seq x y z
N MET A 1 -25.32 -17.78 13.97
CA MET A 1 -24.27 -16.75 14.15
C MET A 1 -23.30 -16.90 13.00
N SER A 2 -23.23 -15.94 12.08
CA SER A 2 -22.16 -15.95 11.06
C SER A 2 -20.87 -15.53 11.75
N SER A 3 -19.99 -16.48 12.09
CA SER A 3 -18.61 -16.13 12.41
C SER A 3 -17.97 -15.68 11.09
N ILE A 4 -17.78 -14.38 10.92
CA ILE A 4 -16.99 -13.88 9.79
C ILE A 4 -15.61 -14.53 9.94
N SER A 5 -15.23 -15.36 8.96
CA SER A 5 -13.94 -16.05 8.95
C SER A 5 -12.86 -15.06 8.55
N ILE A 6 -12.39 -14.27 9.51
CA ILE A 6 -11.29 -13.33 9.31
C ILE A 6 -10.00 -14.13 9.16
N THR A 7 -9.33 -13.99 8.02
CA THR A 7 -8.06 -14.68 7.71
C THR A 7 -6.86 -13.74 7.75
N THR A 8 -7.08 -12.44 7.69
CA THR A 8 -6.05 -11.39 7.69
C THR A 8 -6.45 -10.25 8.61
N TYR A 9 -5.47 -9.56 9.18
CA TYR A 9 -5.66 -8.36 9.98
C TYR A 9 -4.48 -7.42 9.75
N SER A 10 -4.75 -6.16 9.46
CA SER A 10 -3.74 -5.12 9.26
C SER A 10 -3.87 -4.02 10.31
N VAL A 11 -2.73 -3.43 10.68
CA VAL A 11 -2.64 -2.31 11.63
C VAL A 11 -1.59 -1.32 11.18
N HIS A 12 -1.68 -0.07 11.61
CA HIS A 12 -0.60 0.89 11.42
C HIS A 12 0.53 0.63 12.43
N GLY A 13 1.75 1.06 12.09
CA GLY A 13 2.88 1.08 13.03
C GLY A 13 2.67 1.98 14.26
N GLY A 14 1.69 2.88 14.17
CA GLY A 14 1.32 3.83 15.22
C GLY A 14 2.06 5.16 15.10
N SER A 15 1.84 6.01 16.11
CA SER A 15 2.49 7.32 16.21
C SER A 15 3.07 7.54 17.60
N PHE A 16 4.10 8.38 17.68
CA PHE A 16 4.80 8.71 18.92
C PHE A 16 5.00 10.22 19.06
N SER A 17 5.19 10.69 20.29
CA SER A 17 5.47 12.10 20.55
C SER A 17 6.81 12.51 19.95
N LYS A 18 6.92 13.73 19.40
CA LYS A 18 8.21 14.30 18.96
C LYS A 18 9.26 14.43 20.06
N THR A 19 8.85 14.35 21.32
CA THR A 19 9.76 14.34 22.47
C THR A 19 10.32 12.96 22.79
N THR A 20 9.82 11.90 22.13
CA THR A 20 10.30 10.52 22.28
C THR A 20 11.30 10.22 21.18
N GLU A 21 12.46 9.67 21.55
CA GLU A 21 13.45 9.23 20.58
C GLU A 21 12.85 8.17 19.64
N ARG A 22 13.02 8.35 18.33
CA ARG A 22 12.41 7.48 17.33
C ARG A 22 12.81 6.01 17.51
N ILE A 23 14.06 5.75 17.85
CA ILE A 23 14.55 4.38 18.14
C ILE A 23 13.79 3.75 19.31
N GLN A 24 13.48 4.52 20.36
CA GLN A 24 12.72 4.02 21.50
C GLN A 24 11.28 3.70 21.10
N ALA A 25 10.64 4.58 20.33
CA ALA A 25 9.29 4.36 19.80
C ALA A 25 9.25 3.11 18.90
N TYR A 26 10.20 2.98 17.99
CA TYR A 26 10.34 1.82 17.10
C TYR A 26 10.53 0.52 17.87
N THR A 27 11.43 0.49 18.87
CA THR A 27 11.65 -0.70 19.71
C THR A 27 10.35 -1.12 20.40
N THR A 28 9.61 -0.17 20.97
CA THR A 28 8.33 -0.43 21.63
C THR A 28 7.28 -0.96 20.63
N PHE A 29 7.26 -0.42 19.41
CA PHE A 29 6.40 -0.90 18.34
C PHE A 29 6.72 -2.36 17.96
N VAL A 30 7.99 -2.71 17.77
CA VAL A 30 8.41 -4.09 17.43
C VAL A 30 8.03 -5.08 18.54
N GLU A 31 8.19 -4.71 19.81
CA GLU A 31 7.75 -5.55 20.94
C GLU A 31 6.22 -5.76 20.92
N ASN A 32 5.46 -4.69 20.71
CA ASN A 32 4.00 -4.73 20.69
C ASN A 32 3.46 -5.54 19.50
N ILE A 33 4.05 -5.37 18.32
CA ILE A 33 3.59 -6.07 17.11
C ILE A 33 3.92 -7.56 17.16
N HIS A 34 5.01 -7.96 17.83
CA HIS A 34 5.25 -9.37 18.12
C HIS A 34 4.19 -9.96 19.05
N CYS A 35 3.78 -9.24 20.08
CA CYS A 35 2.68 -9.67 20.95
C CYS A 35 1.37 -9.84 20.15
N LEU A 36 1.03 -8.88 19.28
CA LEU A 36 -0.14 -8.97 18.41
C LEU A 36 -0.02 -10.14 17.42
N HIS A 37 1.15 -10.36 16.84
CA HIS A 37 1.39 -11.46 15.93
C HIS A 37 1.13 -12.83 16.59
N GLN A 38 1.58 -13.03 17.84
CA GLN A 38 1.27 -14.28 18.58
C GLN A 38 -0.24 -14.47 18.77
N LEU A 39 -0.96 -13.38 19.02
CA LEU A 39 -2.42 -13.40 19.15
C LEU A 39 -3.10 -13.78 17.83
N CYS A 40 -2.65 -13.22 16.71
CA CYS A 40 -3.12 -13.53 15.36
C CYS A 40 -2.83 -14.98 14.98
N LEU A 41 -1.61 -15.47 15.24
CA LEU A 41 -1.23 -16.87 15.00
C LEU A 41 -2.14 -17.85 15.75
N SER A 42 -2.46 -17.57 17.02
CA SER A 42 -3.35 -18.42 17.82
C SER A 42 -4.78 -18.53 17.27
N ARG A 43 -5.14 -17.64 16.33
CA ARG A 43 -6.44 -17.57 15.65
C ARG A 43 -6.35 -17.89 14.15
N CYS A 44 -5.19 -18.33 13.66
CA CYS A 44 -4.94 -18.55 12.24
C CYS A 44 -5.18 -17.30 11.37
N ILE A 45 -4.86 -16.12 11.91
CA ILE A 45 -4.93 -14.83 11.22
C ILE A 45 -3.52 -14.41 10.80
N VAL A 46 -3.35 -14.01 9.55
CA VAL A 46 -2.11 -13.38 9.06
C VAL A 46 -2.12 -11.91 9.44
N LEU A 47 -1.04 -11.44 10.08
CA LEU A 47 -0.87 -10.04 10.46
C LEU A 47 -0.08 -9.26 9.41
N GLY A 48 -0.59 -8.10 9.02
CA GLY A 48 0.12 -7.09 8.24
C GLY A 48 0.34 -5.80 9.03
N VAL A 49 1.41 -5.06 8.72
CA VAL A 49 1.58 -3.69 9.18
C VAL A 49 1.63 -2.74 7.99
N GLU A 50 0.85 -1.68 8.08
CA GLU A 50 0.69 -0.68 7.05
C GLU A 50 1.77 0.39 7.12
N THR A 51 2.29 0.76 5.95
CA THR A 51 3.17 1.91 5.75
C THR A 51 2.42 3.21 6.05
N MET A 52 3.08 4.21 6.64
CA MET A 52 2.48 5.50 6.98
C MET A 52 3.10 6.65 6.19
N TYR A 53 2.51 7.84 6.29
CA TYR A 53 3.11 9.08 5.75
C TYR A 53 3.91 9.87 6.78
N PRO A 54 4.94 10.62 6.36
CA PRO A 54 5.69 11.48 7.27
C PRO A 54 4.78 12.58 7.78
N THR A 55 4.75 12.76 9.09
CA THR A 55 3.98 13.85 9.69
C THR A 55 4.60 15.21 9.38
N LEU A 56 3.76 16.22 9.17
CA LEU A 56 4.23 17.60 8.96
C LEU A 56 5.06 18.12 10.15
N GLY A 57 5.99 19.03 9.87
CA GLY A 57 6.89 19.64 10.86
C GLY A 57 6.18 20.30 12.05
N ILE A 58 4.92 20.73 11.89
CA ILE A 58 4.08 21.33 12.93
C ILE A 58 3.35 20.33 13.84
N SER A 59 3.31 19.03 13.48
CA SER A 59 2.62 18.01 14.28
C SER A 59 3.29 17.84 15.66
N ALA A 60 2.55 17.47 16.70
CA ALA A 60 3.15 17.07 17.98
C ALA A 60 3.63 15.61 17.98
N THR A 61 3.20 14.83 16.99
CA THR A 61 3.50 13.41 16.83
C THR A 61 4.21 13.12 15.51
N GLN A 62 4.85 11.96 15.43
CA GLN A 62 5.44 11.36 14.24
C GLN A 62 4.90 9.94 14.05
N ASN A 63 4.80 9.50 12.80
CA ASN A 63 4.38 8.14 12.47
C ASN A 63 5.60 7.21 12.41
N LEU A 64 5.38 5.93 12.71
CA LEU A 64 6.32 4.87 12.36
C LEU A 64 5.96 4.27 11.00
N LEU A 65 6.94 3.64 10.37
CA LEU A 65 6.93 3.11 9.01
C LEU A 65 6.61 4.17 7.95
N ASP A 66 7.11 5.38 8.18
CA ASP A 66 6.93 6.56 7.31
C ASP A 66 8.14 6.87 6.40
N ASN A 67 9.09 5.93 6.30
CA ASN A 67 10.26 6.00 5.42
C ASN A 67 10.73 4.57 5.03
N ALA A 68 11.45 4.45 3.90
CA ALA A 68 11.83 3.15 3.31
C ALA A 68 12.85 2.40 4.17
N ASP A 69 13.73 3.13 4.84
CA ASP A 69 14.75 2.55 5.71
C ASP A 69 14.11 1.84 6.91
N GLU A 70 13.11 2.46 7.54
CA GLU A 70 12.43 1.87 8.69
C GLU A 70 11.55 0.67 8.30
N VAL A 71 10.98 0.67 7.10
CA VAL A 71 10.25 -0.50 6.57
C VAL A 71 11.21 -1.64 6.22
N THR A 72 12.38 -1.31 5.68
CA THR A 72 13.45 -2.30 5.44
C THR A 72 13.92 -2.90 6.77
N GLN A 73 14.14 -2.06 7.79
CA GLN A 73 14.49 -2.51 9.13
C GLN A 73 13.40 -3.39 9.73
N PHE A 74 12.13 -3.01 9.59
CA PHE A 74 11.00 -3.82 10.07
C PHE A 74 10.90 -5.17 9.36
N CYS A 75 11.20 -5.21 8.06
CA CYS A 75 11.28 -6.47 7.34
C CYS A 75 12.35 -7.42 7.91
N GLN A 76 13.44 -6.88 8.45
CA GLN A 76 14.52 -7.67 9.08
C GLN A 76 14.18 -8.08 10.51
N ASP A 77 13.62 -7.17 11.31
CA ASP A 77 13.34 -7.40 12.73
C ASP A 77 12.10 -8.27 12.96
N ALA A 78 11.11 -8.20 12.05
CA ALA A 78 9.88 -8.98 12.13
C ALA A 78 9.58 -9.74 10.82
N PRO A 79 10.42 -10.71 10.41
CA PRO A 79 10.34 -11.35 9.10
C PRO A 79 9.04 -12.13 8.83
N GLN A 80 8.34 -12.52 9.88
CA GLN A 80 7.09 -13.26 9.84
C GLN A 80 5.83 -12.38 9.68
N ILE A 81 5.96 -11.07 9.87
CA ILE A 81 4.84 -10.12 9.77
C ILE A 81 4.85 -9.51 8.36
N LYS A 82 3.68 -9.44 7.73
CA LYS A 82 3.53 -8.93 6.37
C LYS A 82 3.47 -7.40 6.34
N ILE A 83 3.60 -6.82 5.15
CA ILE A 83 3.51 -5.39 4.89
C ILE A 83 2.23 -5.10 4.10
N VAL A 84 1.56 -4.02 4.48
CA VAL A 84 0.50 -3.39 3.69
C VAL A 84 1.07 -2.09 3.14
N ILE A 85 1.02 -1.91 1.83
CA ILE A 85 1.42 -0.65 1.19
C ILE A 85 0.17 0.16 0.94
N ASP A 86 0.07 1.36 1.50
CA ASP A 86 -0.97 2.32 1.13
C ASP A 86 -0.42 3.42 0.21
N LEU A 87 -0.99 3.49 -0.99
CA LEU A 87 -0.60 4.46 -2.01
C LEU A 87 -1.04 5.88 -1.68
N ALA A 88 -2.11 6.08 -0.89
CA ALA A 88 -2.45 7.42 -0.42
C ALA A 88 -1.38 7.94 0.53
N HIS A 89 -0.92 7.11 1.49
CA HIS A 89 0.21 7.46 2.33
C HIS A 89 1.44 7.82 1.50
N LEU A 90 1.84 7.01 0.52
CA LEU A 90 3.01 7.31 -0.33
C LEU A 90 2.87 8.62 -1.11
N ASN A 91 1.66 9.00 -1.54
CA ASN A 91 1.44 10.26 -2.25
C ASN A 91 1.68 11.51 -1.40
N ILE A 92 1.64 11.39 -0.07
CA ILE A 92 1.90 12.50 0.86
C ILE A 92 3.41 12.73 1.02
N TRP A 93 4.22 11.74 0.65
CA TRP A 93 5.67 11.83 0.81
C TRP A 93 6.23 12.88 -0.13
N HIS A 94 7.30 13.54 0.32
CA HIS A 94 7.89 14.64 -0.42
C HIS A 94 8.49 14.22 -1.78
N ASP A 95 8.85 12.95 -1.94
CA ASP A 95 9.38 12.39 -3.18
C ASP A 95 8.39 11.38 -3.77
N LYS A 96 7.66 11.83 -4.80
CA LYS A 96 6.69 11.02 -5.57
C LYS A 96 7.31 10.41 -6.82
N SER A 97 8.63 10.33 -6.90
CA SER A 97 9.29 9.75 -8.05
C SER A 97 8.93 8.26 -8.19
N SER A 98 8.93 7.76 -9.42
CA SER A 98 8.80 6.33 -9.68
C SER A 98 9.88 5.51 -8.98
N LEU A 99 11.03 6.12 -8.63
CA LEU A 99 12.06 5.47 -7.83
C LEU A 99 11.53 5.12 -6.43
N VAL A 100 10.86 6.06 -5.76
CA VAL A 100 10.28 5.81 -4.43
C VAL A 100 9.20 4.75 -4.53
N LEU A 101 8.25 4.87 -5.48
CA LEU A 101 7.24 3.82 -5.66
C LEU A 101 7.89 2.45 -5.90
N ASN A 102 8.93 2.37 -6.72
CA ASN A 102 9.62 1.12 -7.00
C ASN A 102 10.39 0.56 -5.79
N GLN A 103 10.86 1.41 -4.88
CA GLN A 103 11.43 0.95 -3.61
C GLN A 103 10.35 0.28 -2.74
N TRP A 104 9.15 0.87 -2.71
CA TRP A 104 8.00 0.31 -1.97
C TRP A 104 7.49 -0.99 -2.60
N LEU A 105 7.30 -1.00 -3.92
CA LEU A 105 6.91 -2.20 -4.66
C LEU A 105 8.04 -3.25 -4.71
N GLY A 106 9.27 -2.87 -4.36
CA GLY A 106 10.43 -3.76 -4.29
C GLY A 106 10.50 -4.62 -3.01
N VAL A 107 9.54 -4.46 -2.09
CA VAL A 107 9.36 -5.40 -0.98
C VAL A 107 9.11 -6.81 -1.55
N PRO A 108 9.77 -7.87 -1.02
CA PRO A 108 9.58 -9.21 -1.56
C PRO A 108 8.10 -9.60 -1.58
N LEU A 109 7.65 -10.27 -2.65
CA LEU A 109 6.24 -10.61 -2.86
C LEU A 109 5.65 -11.39 -1.67
N GLU A 110 6.42 -12.31 -1.10
CA GLU A 110 6.04 -13.08 0.07
C GLU A 110 5.96 -12.25 1.36
N ARG A 111 6.33 -10.97 1.33
CA ARG A 111 6.16 -10.03 2.45
C ARG A 111 4.96 -9.14 2.28
N LEU A 112 4.43 -8.96 1.07
CA LEU A 112 3.22 -8.17 0.84
C LEU A 112 1.97 -8.95 1.26
N LEU A 113 1.11 -8.29 2.03
CA LEU A 113 -0.22 -8.79 2.37
C LEU A 113 -1.25 -8.30 1.36
N GLU A 114 -1.25 -7.00 1.11
CA GLU A 114 -2.19 -6.28 0.24
C GLU A 114 -1.62 -4.89 -0.08
N ILE A 115 -2.17 -4.27 -1.12
CA ILE A 115 -1.90 -2.88 -1.48
C ILE A 115 -3.22 -2.10 -1.37
N HIS A 116 -3.25 -1.09 -0.51
CA HIS A 116 -4.39 -0.19 -0.39
C HIS A 116 -4.33 0.86 -1.51
N ILE A 117 -5.44 0.99 -2.21
CA ILE A 117 -5.59 1.91 -3.33
C ILE A 117 -6.65 2.95 -3.00
N SER A 118 -6.25 4.20 -3.13
CA SER A 118 -7.12 5.38 -3.11
C SER A 118 -6.34 6.55 -3.70
N ASP A 119 -6.94 7.74 -3.70
CA ASP A 119 -6.26 8.95 -4.11
C ASP A 119 -6.21 9.98 -2.98
N ASN A 120 -5.40 11.01 -3.12
CA ASN A 120 -5.45 12.21 -2.29
C ASN A 120 -4.80 13.42 -2.98
N ASP A 121 -4.88 14.58 -2.33
CA ASP A 121 -4.28 15.83 -2.81
C ASP A 121 -2.74 15.90 -2.62
N GLY A 122 -2.13 14.83 -2.12
CA GLY A 122 -0.70 14.76 -1.80
C GLY A 122 -0.28 15.54 -0.56
N ARG A 123 -1.23 16.02 0.25
CA ARG A 123 -0.94 16.82 1.45
C ARG A 123 -1.47 16.19 2.72
N GLN A 124 -2.57 15.46 2.60
CA GLN A 124 -3.31 14.91 3.72
C GLN A 124 -3.98 13.60 3.33
N ASP A 125 -4.19 12.78 4.35
CA ASP A 125 -4.78 11.48 4.20
C ASP A 125 -6.32 11.55 4.14
N ILE A 126 -6.82 11.91 2.96
CA ILE A 126 -8.25 12.10 2.71
C ILE A 126 -8.92 10.92 2.02
N HIS A 127 -8.14 9.95 1.53
CA HIS A 127 -8.63 8.78 0.79
C HIS A 127 -9.76 9.13 -0.20
N SER A 128 -9.49 10.12 -1.05
CA SER A 128 -10.42 10.54 -2.09
C SER A 128 -10.62 9.46 -3.15
N ARG A 129 -11.65 9.63 -3.95
CA ARG A 129 -11.96 8.72 -5.06
C ARG A 129 -10.84 8.74 -6.10
N ILE A 130 -10.58 7.57 -6.68
CA ILE A 130 -9.67 7.40 -7.82
C ILE A 130 -10.30 8.06 -9.05
N THR A 131 -9.54 8.91 -9.73
CA THR A 131 -9.88 9.57 -11.00
C THR A 131 -8.84 9.22 -12.06
N ASP A 132 -9.05 9.61 -13.32
CA ASP A 132 -8.09 9.36 -14.40
C ASP A 132 -6.73 10.06 -14.15
N ASP A 133 -6.69 11.04 -13.24
CA ASP A 133 -5.48 11.80 -12.86
C ASP A 133 -4.76 11.20 -11.63
N THR A 134 -5.27 10.11 -11.05
CA THR A 134 -4.67 9.49 -9.86
C THR A 134 -3.23 9.06 -10.13
N TRP A 135 -2.32 9.54 -9.28
CA TRP A 135 -0.87 9.57 -9.56
C TRP A 135 -0.21 8.21 -9.83
N TRP A 136 -0.74 7.13 -9.25
CA TRP A 136 -0.20 5.78 -9.38
C TRP A 136 -0.79 5.02 -10.56
N LEU A 137 -1.88 5.49 -11.20
CA LEU A 137 -2.51 4.80 -12.33
C LEU A 137 -1.53 4.51 -13.48
N PRO A 138 -0.64 5.43 -13.90
CA PRO A 138 0.34 5.12 -14.95
C PRO A 138 1.32 3.99 -14.59
N GLN A 139 1.38 3.59 -13.32
CA GLN A 139 2.33 2.61 -12.78
C GLN A 139 1.63 1.30 -12.39
N ILE A 140 0.31 1.17 -12.57
CA ILE A 140 -0.48 0.00 -12.15
C ILE A 140 0.02 -1.32 -12.75
N THR A 141 0.62 -1.29 -13.94
CA THR A 141 1.17 -2.48 -14.60
C THR A 141 2.47 -2.99 -13.99
N GLN A 142 3.05 -2.25 -13.05
CA GLN A 142 4.21 -2.67 -12.26
C GLN A 142 3.80 -3.38 -10.96
N PHE A 143 2.50 -3.40 -10.64
CA PHE A 143 2.03 -4.01 -9.42
C PHE A 143 1.99 -5.54 -9.57
N PRO A 144 2.31 -6.29 -8.51
CA PRO A 144 2.26 -7.75 -8.57
C PRO A 144 0.82 -8.26 -8.63
N ASP A 145 0.53 -9.10 -9.63
CA ASP A 145 -0.80 -9.66 -9.88
C ASP A 145 -1.29 -10.55 -8.72
N GLU A 146 -0.38 -11.13 -7.94
CA GLU A 146 -0.69 -12.02 -6.83
C GLU A 146 -1.05 -11.30 -5.52
N VAL A 147 -0.84 -9.98 -5.44
CA VAL A 147 -1.14 -9.20 -4.24
C VAL A 147 -2.52 -8.55 -4.35
N PRO A 148 -3.42 -8.78 -3.38
CA PRO A 148 -4.73 -8.14 -3.37
C PRO A 148 -4.62 -6.61 -3.39
N LEU A 149 -5.38 -5.98 -4.28
CA LEU A 149 -5.65 -4.54 -4.24
C LEU A 149 -6.92 -4.29 -3.43
N VAL A 150 -6.83 -3.45 -2.39
CA VAL A 150 -7.93 -3.13 -1.49
C VAL A 150 -8.34 -1.67 -1.69
N LEU A 151 -9.60 -1.44 -2.05
CA LEU A 151 -10.13 -0.09 -2.23
C LEU A 151 -10.39 0.57 -0.88
N GLU A 152 -9.50 1.47 -0.48
CA GLU A 152 -9.62 2.25 0.77
C GLU A 152 -10.04 3.69 0.46
N SER A 153 -11.24 3.87 -0.06
CA SER A 153 -11.77 5.21 -0.38
C SER A 153 -12.91 5.62 0.57
N ARG A 154 -13.07 6.92 0.80
CA ARG A 154 -14.22 7.47 1.57
C ARG A 154 -15.53 7.31 0.82
N LEU A 155 -16.09 6.10 0.90
CA LEU A 155 -17.37 5.71 0.29
C LEU A 155 -18.48 5.48 1.33
N ASN A 156 -18.14 5.53 2.62
CA ASN A 156 -19.01 5.19 3.76
C ASN A 156 -20.31 6.03 3.88
N ARG A 157 -20.40 7.17 3.20
CA ARG A 157 -21.61 8.03 3.18
C ARG A 157 -22.48 7.82 1.93
N LEU A 158 -22.12 6.89 1.06
CA LEU A 158 -22.80 6.65 -0.19
C LEU A 158 -23.74 5.44 -0.10
N PRO A 159 -24.81 5.40 -0.90
CA PRO A 159 -25.63 4.20 -1.04
C PRO A 159 -24.80 3.01 -1.54
N ILE A 160 -25.15 1.79 -1.13
CA ILE A 160 -24.48 0.55 -1.54
C ILE A 160 -24.37 0.43 -3.07
N SER A 161 -25.41 0.83 -3.80
CA SER A 161 -25.38 0.81 -5.27
C SER A 161 -24.28 1.70 -5.86
N VAL A 162 -23.98 2.84 -5.24
CA VAL A 162 -22.89 3.73 -5.66
C VAL A 162 -21.54 3.12 -5.29
N VAL A 163 -21.44 2.46 -4.13
CA VAL A 163 -20.21 1.74 -3.75
C VAL A 163 -19.90 0.63 -4.76
N GLN A 164 -20.91 -0.13 -5.18
CA GLN A 164 -20.78 -1.18 -6.19
C GLN A 164 -20.36 -0.60 -7.55
N GLN A 165 -20.98 0.49 -7.99
CA GLN A 165 -20.61 1.17 -9.24
C GLN A 165 -19.15 1.68 -9.22
N GLU A 166 -18.70 2.24 -8.09
CA GLU A 166 -17.30 2.67 -7.98
C GLU A 166 -16.34 1.49 -8.01
N TYR A 167 -16.67 0.39 -7.31
CA TYR A 167 -15.87 -0.83 -7.36
C TYR A 167 -15.75 -1.36 -8.80
N GLU A 168 -16.87 -1.52 -9.50
CA GLU A 168 -16.89 -2.00 -10.90
C GLU A 168 -16.11 -1.06 -11.83
N ARG A 169 -16.26 0.26 -11.68
CA ARG A 169 -15.53 1.25 -12.47
C ARG A 169 -14.02 1.13 -12.27
N ILE A 170 -13.57 1.00 -11.03
CA ILE A 170 -12.14 0.89 -10.70
C ILE A 170 -11.57 -0.44 -11.19
N THR A 171 -12.32 -1.53 -11.05
CA THR A 171 -11.93 -2.83 -11.62
C THR A 171 -11.74 -2.75 -13.14
N ASN A 172 -12.70 -2.17 -13.86
CA ASN A 172 -12.59 -2.02 -15.31
C ASN A 172 -11.41 -1.12 -15.70
N LEU A 173 -11.21 0.01 -15.01
CA LEU A 173 -10.08 0.90 -15.25
C LEU A 173 -8.73 0.18 -15.12
N ILE A 174 -8.56 -0.63 -14.07
CA ILE A 174 -7.32 -1.40 -13.86
C ILE A 174 -7.15 -2.45 -14.96
N LEU A 175 -8.20 -3.19 -15.30
CA LEU A 175 -8.16 -4.23 -16.33
C LEU A 175 -7.83 -3.64 -17.72
N ASP A 176 -8.44 -2.51 -18.07
CA ASP A 176 -8.20 -1.82 -19.34
C ASP A 176 -6.73 -1.36 -19.45
N LEU A 177 -6.19 -0.74 -18.39
CA LEU A 177 -4.79 -0.30 -18.33
C LEU A 177 -3.80 -1.47 -18.42
N GLN A 178 -4.13 -2.62 -17.84
CA GLN A 178 -3.32 -3.83 -17.95
C GLN A 178 -3.41 -4.47 -19.35
N ALA A 179 -4.58 -4.42 -20.00
CA ALA A 179 -4.81 -4.97 -21.33
C ALA A 179 -4.08 -4.17 -22.43
N ASP A 180 -4.14 -2.83 -22.38
CA ASP A 180 -3.54 -1.94 -23.39
C ASP A 180 -2.02 -2.15 -23.50
N GLN A 181 -1.32 -2.41 -22.39
CA GLN A 181 0.10 -2.72 -22.41
C GLN A 181 0.42 -4.13 -22.94
N CYS A 182 -0.51 -5.09 -22.82
CA CYS A 182 -0.34 -6.41 -23.42
C CYS A 182 -0.37 -6.31 -24.96
N SER A 183 -1.24 -5.48 -25.51
CA SER A 183 -1.26 -5.19 -26.96
C SER A 183 0.03 -4.51 -27.45
N ASP A 184 0.58 -3.56 -26.69
CA ASP A 184 1.84 -2.89 -27.08
C ASP A 184 3.05 -3.84 -27.04
N ARG A 185 3.06 -4.83 -26.13
CA ARG A 185 4.09 -5.89 -26.11
C ARG A 185 3.96 -6.90 -27.26
N CYS A 186 2.77 -7.07 -27.83
CA CYS A 186 2.55 -7.97 -28.97
C CYS A 186 3.01 -7.40 -30.32
N PHE A 187 3.32 -6.10 -30.43
CA PHE A 187 3.75 -5.47 -31.69
C PHE A 187 5.25 -5.18 -31.81
N ALA A 188 6.05 -5.51 -30.79
CA ALA A 188 7.48 -5.20 -30.79
C ALA A 188 8.37 -6.32 -31.38
N TYR A 189 8.09 -6.87 -32.57
CA TYR A 189 9.09 -7.62 -33.37
C TYR A 189 8.70 -7.76 -34.86
N THR A 190 8.82 -6.69 -35.65
CA THR A 190 9.16 -6.79 -37.08
C THR A 190 9.78 -5.49 -37.58
N ASN A 191 11.11 -5.37 -37.56
CA ASN A 191 11.92 -4.87 -38.70
C ASN A 191 13.35 -4.54 -38.28
N THR A 192 14.24 -5.52 -38.40
CA THR A 192 15.63 -5.28 -38.79
C THR A 192 16.03 -6.33 -39.82
N GLY A 193 15.36 -6.28 -40.97
CA GLY A 193 15.77 -6.99 -42.18
C GLY A 193 16.58 -6.06 -43.09
N THR A 194 17.87 -5.94 -42.81
CA THR A 194 18.85 -5.28 -43.66
C THR A 194 18.83 -5.92 -45.06
N ARG A 195 18.51 -5.13 -46.09
CA ARG A 195 18.79 -5.50 -47.48
C ARG A 195 20.13 -4.88 -47.88
N LEU A 196 21.08 -5.79 -48.14
CA LEU A 196 22.34 -5.68 -48.89
C LEU A 196 23.36 -4.64 -48.39
#